data_AF-H9BWH1-F1
#
_entry.id   AF-H9BWH1-F1
#
_cell.length_a   1.000
_cell.length_b   1.000
_cell.length_c   1.000
_cell.angle_alpha   90.00
_cell.angle_beta   90.00
_cell.angle_gamma   90.00
#
_symmetry.space_group_name_H-M   'P 1'
#
loop_
_entity.id
_entity.type
_entity.pdbx_description
1 polymer ?
#
loop_
_entity_poly.entity_id
_entity_poly.type
_entity_poly.pdbx_seq_one_letter_code
_entity_poly.pdbx_strand_id
1 'polypeptide(L)' 'MSDRKDFSQTELLKYLGQFTVNRARCEKCGITALDKKLNLHHRDGNSANDSYKNIAIYCDDHHNLIEGRDKTKSELR' A
#
# COMPACT_ATOMS: atom_id res chain seq x y z
N MET A 1 -0.03 31.22 3.94
CA MET A 1 -0.58 29.85 3.99
C MET A 1 0.55 28.92 3.61
N SER A 2 1.06 28.12 4.54
CA SER A 2 2.19 27.24 4.23
C SER A 2 1.74 26.21 3.21
N ASP A 3 2.35 26.25 2.03
CA ASP A 3 2.32 25.15 1.05
C ASP A 3 2.94 23.93 1.71
N ARG A 4 2.12 23.17 2.46
CA ARG A 4 2.49 21.83 2.88
C ARG A 4 2.66 21.05 1.59
N LYS A 5 3.90 20.86 1.14
CA LYS A 5 4.21 19.92 0.07
C LYS A 5 3.55 18.60 0.46
N ASP A 6 2.50 18.23 -0.26
CA ASP A 6 1.75 17.01 0.03
C ASP A 6 2.73 15.84 0.07
N PHE A 7 2.66 15.07 1.15
CA PHE A 7 3.48 13.87 1.30
C PHE A 7 3.09 12.87 0.20
N SER A 8 4.02 12.59 -0.72
CA SER A 8 3.83 11.57 -1.74
C SER A 8 4.28 10.21 -1.21
N GLN A 9 3.32 9.40 -0.75
CA GLN A 9 3.55 8.00 -0.38
C GLN A 9 4.25 7.24 -1.51
N THR A 10 3.86 7.46 -2.76
CA THR A 10 4.44 6.77 -3.92
C THR A 10 5.93 7.04 -4.07
N GLU A 11 6.36 8.31 -3.95
CA GLU A 11 7.78 8.66 -4.07
C GLU A 11 8.60 8.11 -2.90
N LEU A 12 8.05 8.14 -1.68
CA LEU A 12 8.68 7.49 -0.53
C LEU A 12 8.87 5.98 -0.78
N LEU A 13 7.83 5.29 -1.25
CA LEU A 13 7.90 3.85 -1.49
C LEU A 13 8.89 3.51 -2.61
N LYS A 14 9.02 4.33 -3.66
CA LYS A 14 10.07 4.18 -4.69
C LYS A 14 11.46 4.29 -4.08
N TYR A 15 11.71 5.34 -3.30
CA TYR A 15 12.99 5.52 -2.60
C TYR A 15 13.33 4.31 -1.72
N LEU A 16 12.37 3.84 -0.92
CA LEU A 16 12.55 2.68 -0.04
C LEU A 16 12.78 1.38 -0.84
N GLY A 17 12.11 1.21 -1.98
CA GLY A 17 12.29 0.06 -2.87
C GLY A 17 13.65 0.03 -3.56
N GLN A 18 14.21 1.21 -3.88
CA GLN A 18 15.47 1.35 -4.60
C GLN A 18 16.70 1.25 -3.68
N PHE A 19 16.65 1.85 -2.48
CA PHE A 19 17.87 2.13 -1.71
C PHE A 19 17.97 1.43 -0.36
N THR A 20 16.93 0.74 0.13
CA THR A 20 16.99 0.09 1.45
C THR A 20 17.12 -1.44 1.34
N VAL A 21 17.83 -2.05 2.29
CA VAL A 21 17.97 -3.52 2.39
C VAL A 21 16.60 -4.19 2.59
N ASN A 22 15.68 -3.50 3.29
CA ASN A 22 14.29 -3.90 3.48
C ASN A 22 13.39 -3.22 2.44
N ARG A 23 13.63 -3.52 1.16
CA ARG A 23 12.92 -2.93 0.02
C ARG A 23 11.41 -2.88 0.25
N ALA A 24 10.81 -1.71 0.06
CA ALA A 24 9.36 -1.57 0.03
C ALA A 24 8.79 -2.41 -1.13
N ARG A 25 8.11 -3.50 -0.78
CA ARG A 25 7.60 -4.51 -1.70
C ARG A 25 6.22 -4.99 -1.27
N CYS A 26 5.43 -5.42 -2.24
CA CYS A 26 4.18 -6.10 -1.95
C CYS A 26 4.45 -7.37 -1.12
N GLU A 27 3.77 -7.53 0.01
CA GLU A 27 3.91 -8.72 0.86
C GLU A 27 3.43 -10.01 0.19
N LYS A 28 2.56 -9.91 -0.83
CA LYS A 28 2.03 -11.08 -1.55
C LYS A 28 2.91 -11.52 -2.71
N CYS A 29 3.31 -10.60 -3.58
CA CYS A 29 4.05 -10.95 -4.81
C CYS A 29 5.48 -10.41 -4.88
N GLY A 30 5.92 -9.63 -3.89
CA GLY A 30 7.30 -9.12 -3.83
C GLY A 30 7.62 -7.99 -4.82
N ILE A 31 6.67 -7.56 -5.66
CA ILE A 31 6.87 -6.46 -6.61
C ILE A 31 7.14 -5.14 -5.88
N THR A 32 7.97 -4.28 -6.47
CA THR A 32 8.37 -3.01 -5.84
C THR A 32 7.58 -1.82 -6.40
N ALA A 33 7.70 -0.68 -5.72
CA ALA A 33 7.12 0.60 -6.17
C ALA A 33 7.76 1.14 -7.47
N LEU A 34 8.89 0.57 -7.90
CA LEU A 34 9.52 0.89 -9.19
C LEU A 34 8.77 0.24 -10.35
N ASP A 35 8.18 -0.93 -10.13
CA ASP A 35 7.51 -1.72 -11.16
C ASP A 35 5.99 -1.44 -11.19
N LYS A 36 5.38 -1.25 -10.00
CA LYS A 36 3.93 -1.07 -9.87
C LYS A 36 3.58 -0.21 -8.66
N LYS A 37 2.46 0.51 -8.73
CA LYS A 37 1.92 1.26 -7.59
C LYS A 37 1.69 0.34 -6.39
N LEU A 38 2.18 0.77 -5.23
CA LEU A 38 1.99 0.11 -3.93
C LEU A 38 1.16 1.00 -3.00
N ASN A 39 0.32 0.39 -2.18
CA ASN A 39 -0.51 1.02 -1.16
C ASN A 39 -0.17 0.47 0.22
N LEU A 40 -0.36 1.32 1.22
CA LEU A 40 -0.34 0.94 2.63
C LEU A 40 -1.73 0.44 3.01
N HIS A 41 -1.78 -0.63 3.79
CA HIS A 41 -3.01 -1.25 4.27
C HIS A 41 -2.91 -1.50 5.76
N HIS A 42 -3.86 -1.00 6.54
CA HIS A 42 -3.99 -1.29 7.96
C HIS A 42 -4.51 -2.72 8.13
N ARG A 43 -3.71 -3.61 8.73
CA ARG A 43 -4.04 -5.05 8.88
C ARG A 43 -5.30 -5.29 9.70
N ASP A 44 -5.60 -4.40 10.65
CA ASP A 44 -6.79 -4.43 11.49
C ASP A 44 -7.99 -3.67 10.89
N GLY A 45 -7.83 -3.05 9.72
CA GLY A 45 -8.84 -2.19 9.09
C GLY A 45 -9.08 -0.86 9.81
N ASN A 46 -8.31 -0.54 10.86
CA ASN A 46 -8.47 0.68 11.63
C ASN A 46 -7.47 1.75 11.17
N SER A 47 -7.96 2.73 10.42
CA SER A 47 -7.15 3.83 9.88
C SER A 47 -6.54 4.76 10.93
N ALA A 48 -6.92 4.65 12.21
CA ALA A 48 -6.29 5.40 13.30
C ALA A 48 -5.05 4.70 13.87
N ASN A 49 -4.84 3.42 13.54
CA ASN A 49 -3.71 2.63 14.04
C ASN A 49 -2.53 2.67 13.06
N ASP A 50 -1.84 3.81 13.01
CA ASP A 50 -0.72 4.07 12.09
C ASP A 50 0.63 3.48 12.53
N SER A 51 0.62 2.53 13.48
CA SER A 51 1.83 1.82 13.86
C SER A 51 2.39 1.08 12.65
N TYR A 52 3.69 1.24 12.36
CA TYR A 52 4.34 0.53 11.24
C TYR A 52 4.15 -1.00 11.30
N LYS A 53 3.94 -1.55 12.51
CA LYS A 53 3.66 -2.99 12.71
C LYS A 53 2.27 -3.40 12.20
N ASN A 54 1.33 -2.47 12.19
CA ASN A 54 -0.04 -2.65 11.70
C ASN A 54 -0.17 -2.32 10.20
N ILE A 55 0.87 -1.79 9.57
CA ILE A 55 0.86 -1.48 8.14
C ILE A 55 1.40 -2.67 7.34
N ALA A 56 0.65 -3.05 6.32
CA ALA A 56 1.08 -3.95 5.26
C ALA A 56 1.25 -3.18 3.96
N ILE A 57 2.15 -3.63 3.09
CA ILE A 57 2.35 -3.05 1.76
C ILE A 57 1.82 -4.01 0.69
N TYR A 58 0.90 -3.55 -0.14
CA TYR A 58 0.33 -4.33 -1.24
C TYR A 58 0.36 -3.57 -2.57
N CYS A 59 0.51 -4.27 -3.70
CA CYS A 59 0.21 -3.66 -4.99
C CYS A 59 -1.30 -3.46 -5.15
N ASP A 60 -1.71 -2.59 -6.08
CA ASP A 60 -3.14 -2.29 -6.34
C ASP A 60 -4.02 -3.55 -6.44
N ASP A 61 -3.56 -4.59 -7.15
CA ASP A 61 -4.35 -5.82 -7.33
C ASP A 61 -4.62 -6.52 -5.99
N HIS A 62 -3.56 -6.80 -5.22
CA HIS A 62 -3.68 -7.47 -3.94
C HIS A 62 -4.38 -6.61 -2.89
N HIS A 63 -4.21 -5.29 -2.96
CA HIS A 63 -4.92 -4.36 -2.09
C HIS A 63 -6.42 -4.45 -2.32
N ASN A 64 -6.86 -4.46 -3.59
CA ASN A 64 -8.28 -4.58 -3.94
C ASN A 64 -8.88 -5.94 -3.57
N LEU A 65 -8.12 -7.03 -3.75
CA LEU A 65 -8.52 -8.38 -3.31
C LEU A 65 -8.76 -8.43 -1.79
N ILE A 66 -7.86 -7.85 -1.00
CA ILE A 66 -7.95 -7.86 0.46
C ILE A 66 -9.10 -6.99 0.96
N GLU A 67 -9.33 -5.85 0.31
CA GLU A 67 -10.47 -4.97 0.60
C GLU A 67 -11.82 -5.55 0.13
N GLY A 68 -11.83 -6.70 -0.54
CA GLY A 68 -13.03 -7.29 -1.14
C GLY A 68 -13.65 -6.44 -2.24
N ARG A 69 -12.85 -5.56 -2.86
CA ARG A 69 -13.24 -4.69 -4.00
C ARG A 69 -13.12 -5.40 -5.34
N ASP A 70 -12.64 -6.63 -5.35
CA ASP A 70 -12.64 -7.53 -6.50
C ASP A 70 -13.99 -8.20 -6.74
N LYS A 71 -14.89 -8.15 -5.74
CA LYS A 71 -16.24 -8.70 -5.85
C LYS A 71 -16.98 -8.03 -7.00
N THR A 72 -17.31 -8.82 -8.01
CA THR A 72 -18.22 -8.39 -9.07
C THR A 72 -19.59 -8.11 -8.45
N LYS A 73 -20.32 -7.10 -8.94
CA LYS A 73 -21.66 -6.70 -8.44
C LYS A 73 -22.66 -7.87 -8.30
N SER A 74 -22.41 -9.02 -8.92
CA SER A 74 -23.20 -10.24 -8.82
C SER A 74 -23.09 -11.01 -7.49
N GLU A 75 -22.08 -10.74 -6.65
CA GLU A 75 -21.84 -11.49 -5.40
C GLU A 75 -22.30 -10.74 -4.13
N LEU A 76 -22.96 -9.59 -4.30
CA LEU A 76 -23.50 -8.74 -3.22
C LEU A 76 -25.00 -9.00 -2.93
N ARG A 77 -25.56 -10.13 -3.38
CA ARG A 77 -26.97 -10.50 -3.15
C ARG A 77 -27.15 -11.52 -2.03
#